data_AF-A0A6G3S0N8-F1
#
_entry.id   AF-A0A6G3S0N8-F1
#
_cell.length_a   1.000
_cell.length_b   1.000
_cell.length_c   1.000
_cell.angle_alpha   90.00
_cell.angle_beta   90.00
_cell.angle_gamma   90.00
#
_symmetry.space_group_name_H-M   'P 1'
#
loop_
_entity.id
_entity.type
_entity.pdbx_description
1 polymer ?
#
loop_
_entity_poly.entity_id
_entity_poly.type
_entity_poly.pdbx_seq_one_letter_code
_entity_poly.pdbx_strand_id
1 'polypeptide(L)'
;ELSRRDRLAEGFASRLGERPACDLLEEPGAIDEATSLLAARLFHGGPAESGADWAPVDWQEYPDEVVDRTWRTDAARLHRVLDALGVHSARARAATCEGPTLARVLDHLAADPDTVPATATAALSEEPLSAPPDPDLSPETYTDAELDALLAPTPRPEVDTLSAGLSAELAREESARPAHPAPTGQGPDGALWDEGALPLFPLQPPRTGRELLADHVTAMVCCAAVDTAGATPGLDWLDGPALLVDGERAADLGPPVLSLVEDGDPVPLKGWLARLGIRPEKPVRLV
;
A
#
# COMPACT_ATOMS: atom_id res chain seq x y z
N GLU A 1 -24.73 -14.93 -30.26
CA GLU A 1 -24.31 -16.06 -29.40
C GLU A 1 -24.17 -15.65 -27.93
N LEU A 2 -23.30 -14.69 -27.60
CA LEU A 2 -23.09 -14.21 -26.22
C LEU A 2 -24.40 -13.75 -25.53
N SER A 3 -25.21 -12.92 -26.21
CA SER A 3 -26.53 -12.48 -25.70
C SER A 3 -27.54 -13.63 -25.47
N ARG A 4 -27.36 -14.78 -26.13
CA ARG A 4 -28.19 -15.99 -25.89
C ARG A 4 -27.71 -16.72 -24.64
N ARG A 5 -26.39 -16.85 -24.47
CA ARG A 5 -25.74 -17.48 -23.30
C ARG A 5 -25.99 -16.71 -22.00
N ASP A 6 -26.05 -15.38 -22.10
CA ASP A 6 -26.40 -14.50 -20.98
C ASP A 6 -27.87 -14.69 -20.54
N ARG A 7 -28.79 -14.89 -21.49
CA ARG A 7 -30.24 -15.01 -21.22
C ARG A 7 -30.73 -16.41 -20.82
N LEU A 8 -29.94 -17.48 -21.03
CA LEU A 8 -30.42 -18.88 -20.92
C LEU A 8 -29.66 -19.77 -19.93
N ALA A 9 -28.85 -19.23 -19.03
CA ALA A 9 -28.10 -20.09 -18.12
C ALA A 9 -28.99 -20.65 -16.98
N GLU A 10 -29.40 -21.91 -17.10
CA GLU A 10 -30.10 -22.65 -16.04
C GLU A 10 -29.22 -22.95 -14.80
N GLY A 11 -27.91 -22.64 -14.85
CA GLY A 11 -26.98 -22.70 -13.69
C GLY A 11 -25.52 -22.35 -14.03
N PHE A 12 -24.68 -22.05 -13.02
CA PHE A 12 -23.26 -21.69 -13.21
C PHE A 12 -22.40 -22.87 -13.70
N ALA A 13 -22.67 -24.10 -13.23
CA ALA A 13 -21.87 -25.28 -13.55
C ALA A 13 -21.97 -25.72 -15.02
N SER A 14 -23.11 -25.47 -15.69
CA SER A 14 -23.26 -25.76 -17.12
C SER A 14 -22.43 -24.81 -18.01
N ARG A 15 -22.06 -23.63 -17.51
CA ARG A 15 -21.25 -22.63 -18.24
C ARG A 15 -19.78 -23.02 -18.38
N LEU A 16 -19.23 -23.79 -17.43
CA LEU A 16 -17.79 -24.17 -17.42
C LEU A 16 -17.42 -25.18 -18.53
N GLY A 17 -18.40 -25.88 -19.11
CA GLY A 17 -18.17 -26.85 -20.19
C GLY A 17 -18.27 -26.27 -21.60
N GLU A 18 -18.71 -25.02 -21.74
CA GLU A 18 -18.84 -24.34 -23.02
C GLU A 18 -17.56 -23.56 -23.36
N ARG A 19 -17.32 -23.29 -24.66
CA ARG A 19 -16.19 -22.46 -25.10
C ARG A 19 -16.21 -21.10 -24.36
N PRO A 20 -15.08 -20.62 -23.83
CA PRO A 20 -15.05 -19.32 -23.15
C PRO A 20 -15.47 -18.20 -24.12
N ALA A 21 -16.08 -17.14 -23.59
CA ALA A 21 -16.65 -16.06 -24.39
C ALA A 21 -15.63 -15.36 -25.28
N CYS A 22 -14.36 -15.28 -24.84
CA CYS A 22 -13.25 -14.72 -25.59
C CYS A 22 -12.95 -15.50 -26.89
N ASP A 23 -13.17 -16.82 -26.91
CA ASP A 23 -12.97 -17.66 -28.12
C ASP A 23 -14.00 -17.36 -29.23
N LEU A 24 -15.07 -16.63 -28.91
CA LEU A 24 -16.10 -16.22 -29.85
C LEU A 24 -15.82 -14.85 -30.47
N LEU A 25 -14.77 -14.17 -30.05
CA LEU A 25 -14.36 -12.88 -30.59
C LEU A 25 -13.51 -13.09 -31.84
N GLU A 26 -13.84 -12.39 -32.92
CA GLU A 26 -13.07 -12.45 -34.17
C GLU A 26 -11.70 -11.78 -34.01
N GLU A 27 -11.66 -10.65 -33.30
CA GLU A 27 -10.46 -9.85 -33.04
C GLU A 27 -10.33 -9.54 -31.53
N PRO A 28 -9.99 -10.53 -30.69
CA PRO A 28 -10.01 -10.36 -29.23
C PRO A 28 -9.08 -9.24 -28.74
N GLY A 29 -7.91 -9.06 -29.35
CA GLY A 29 -6.97 -7.99 -29.00
C GLY A 29 -7.52 -6.58 -29.32
N ALA A 30 -8.21 -6.40 -30.44
CA ALA A 30 -8.82 -5.11 -30.79
C ALA A 30 -9.99 -4.76 -29.86
N ILE A 31 -10.75 -5.78 -29.42
CA ILE A 31 -11.84 -5.60 -28.46
C ILE A 31 -11.29 -5.27 -27.07
N ASP A 32 -10.21 -5.91 -26.65
CA ASP A 32 -9.53 -5.60 -25.39
C ASP A 32 -8.96 -4.18 -25.38
N GLU A 33 -8.28 -3.75 -26.46
CA GLU A 33 -7.79 -2.38 -26.63
C GLU A 33 -8.94 -1.36 -26.56
N ALA A 34 -10.02 -1.57 -27.33
CA ALA A 34 -11.17 -0.67 -27.34
C ALA A 34 -11.86 -0.59 -25.97
N THR A 35 -11.95 -1.72 -25.24
CA THR A 35 -12.52 -1.79 -23.90
C THR A 35 -11.62 -1.07 -22.89
N SER A 36 -10.32 -1.25 -22.97
CA SER A 36 -9.32 -0.59 -22.10
C SER A 36 -9.33 0.93 -22.30
N LEU A 37 -9.37 1.42 -23.55
CA LEU A 37 -9.50 2.86 -23.85
C LEU A 37 -10.85 3.44 -23.39
N LEU A 38 -11.94 2.66 -23.46
CA LEU A 38 -13.22 3.07 -22.89
C LEU A 38 -13.14 3.16 -21.36
N ALA A 39 -12.58 2.17 -20.68
CA ALA A 39 -12.39 2.18 -19.24
C ALA A 39 -11.50 3.35 -18.80
N ALA A 40 -10.38 3.58 -19.48
CA ALA A 40 -9.49 4.72 -19.22
C ALA A 40 -10.21 6.07 -19.37
N ARG A 41 -11.09 6.22 -20.36
CA ARG A 41 -11.94 7.41 -20.50
C ARG A 41 -12.92 7.56 -19.35
N LEU A 42 -13.64 6.51 -19.02
CA LEU A 42 -14.69 6.52 -17.99
C LEU A 42 -14.11 6.79 -16.59
N PHE A 43 -13.00 6.15 -16.24
CA PHE A 43 -12.43 6.20 -14.88
C PHE A 43 -11.30 7.22 -14.73
N HIS A 44 -10.60 7.57 -15.80
CA HIS A 44 -9.40 8.42 -15.72
C HIS A 44 -9.42 9.63 -16.66
N GLY A 45 -10.48 9.82 -17.45
CA GLY A 45 -10.56 10.92 -18.43
C GLY A 45 -9.48 10.81 -19.51
N GLY A 46 -8.96 9.60 -19.74
CA GLY A 46 -7.87 9.30 -20.68
C GLY A 46 -8.23 9.58 -22.15
N PRO A 47 -7.26 9.48 -23.07
CA PRO A 47 -7.47 9.75 -24.49
C PRO A 47 -8.39 8.71 -25.15
N ALA A 48 -9.00 9.11 -26.26
CA ALA A 48 -9.83 8.20 -27.07
C ALA A 48 -9.01 7.20 -27.90
N GLU A 49 -7.71 7.44 -28.04
CA GLU A 49 -6.78 6.65 -28.84
C GLU A 49 -5.46 6.49 -28.08
N SER A 50 -4.72 5.41 -28.35
CA SER A 50 -3.37 5.17 -27.84
C SER A 50 -2.41 6.28 -28.30
N GLY A 51 -1.50 6.72 -27.43
CA GLY A 51 -0.61 7.85 -27.69
C GLY A 51 0.65 7.85 -26.82
N ALA A 52 1.52 8.85 -26.96
CA ALA A 52 2.77 8.92 -26.20
C ALA A 52 2.57 8.94 -24.67
N ASP A 53 1.44 9.48 -24.22
CA ASP A 53 1.05 9.53 -22.81
C ASP A 53 0.29 8.26 -22.35
N TRP A 54 -0.12 7.40 -23.29
CA TRP A 54 -0.93 6.20 -23.06
C TRP A 54 -0.51 5.08 -24.00
N ALA A 55 0.46 4.28 -23.54
CA ALA A 55 0.94 3.10 -24.25
C ALA A 55 0.23 1.83 -23.74
N PRO A 56 -0.06 0.85 -24.62
CA PRO A 56 -0.53 -0.46 -24.19
C PRO A 56 0.58 -1.15 -23.40
N VAL A 57 0.18 -1.91 -22.37
CA VAL A 57 1.07 -2.76 -21.57
C VAL A 57 0.69 -4.20 -21.85
N ASP A 58 1.63 -5.02 -22.33
CA ASP A 58 1.40 -6.46 -22.45
C ASP A 58 1.31 -7.09 -21.05
N TRP A 59 0.50 -8.13 -20.90
CA TRP A 59 0.39 -8.88 -19.66
C TRP A 59 1.74 -9.43 -19.14
N GLN A 60 2.65 -9.81 -20.05
CA GLN A 60 3.99 -10.26 -19.66
C GLN A 60 4.90 -9.13 -19.15
N GLU A 61 4.64 -7.89 -19.58
CA GLU A 61 5.38 -6.69 -19.16
C GLU A 61 4.77 -6.03 -17.91
N TYR A 62 3.52 -6.38 -17.58
CA TYR A 62 2.79 -5.82 -16.44
C TYR A 62 3.55 -5.84 -15.10
N PRO A 63 4.26 -6.91 -14.71
CA PRO A 63 5.04 -6.90 -13.48
C PRO A 63 6.13 -5.81 -13.48
N ASP A 64 6.87 -5.66 -14.57
CA ASP A 64 7.96 -4.70 -14.66
C ASP A 64 7.44 -3.26 -14.86
N GLU A 65 6.43 -3.07 -15.71
CA GLU A 65 5.95 -1.73 -16.07
C GLU A 65 4.96 -1.13 -15.07
N VAL A 66 4.13 -1.97 -14.44
CA VAL A 66 3.06 -1.53 -13.54
C VAL A 66 3.40 -1.83 -12.08
N VAL A 67 3.77 -3.06 -11.76
CA VAL A 67 4.00 -3.46 -10.35
C VAL A 67 5.25 -2.78 -9.79
N ASP A 68 6.41 -2.91 -10.43
CA ASP A 68 7.65 -2.25 -9.97
C ASP A 68 7.49 -0.73 -9.93
N ARG A 69 6.89 -0.14 -10.97
CA ARG A 69 6.62 1.30 -11.02
C ARG A 69 5.71 1.77 -9.89
N THR A 70 4.65 1.02 -9.57
CA THR A 70 3.75 1.34 -8.46
C THR A 70 4.50 1.28 -7.14
N TRP A 71 5.26 0.21 -6.88
CA TRP A 71 6.06 0.11 -5.67
C TRP A 71 7.06 1.25 -5.53
N ARG A 72 7.78 1.63 -6.60
CA ARG A 72 8.73 2.74 -6.57
C ARG A 72 8.04 4.08 -6.35
N THR A 73 6.84 4.28 -6.90
CA THR A 73 6.04 5.49 -6.69
C THR A 73 5.60 5.62 -5.25
N ASP A 74 5.11 4.54 -4.64
CA ASP A 74 4.67 4.53 -3.25
C ASP A 74 5.86 4.67 -2.29
N ALA A 75 6.99 4.00 -2.57
CA ALA A 75 8.22 4.20 -1.82
C ALA A 75 8.76 5.65 -1.93
N ALA A 76 8.68 6.27 -3.11
CA ALA A 76 9.03 7.67 -3.31
C ALA A 76 8.13 8.59 -2.48
N ARG A 77 6.82 8.32 -2.47
CA ARG A 77 5.87 9.06 -1.64
C ARG A 77 6.22 8.97 -0.16
N LEU A 78 6.47 7.77 0.34
CA LEU A 78 6.85 7.54 1.73
C LEU A 78 8.06 8.39 2.13
N HIS A 79 9.11 8.36 1.30
CA HIS A 79 10.29 9.17 1.56
C HIS A 79 10.05 10.68 1.45
N ARG A 80 9.24 11.16 0.50
CA ARG A 80 8.84 12.57 0.43
C ARG A 80 8.13 13.04 1.70
N VAL A 81 7.24 12.22 2.26
CA VAL A 81 6.54 12.54 3.51
C VAL A 81 7.52 12.54 4.70
N LEU A 82 8.42 11.54 4.78
CA LEU A 82 9.46 11.51 5.81
C LEU A 82 10.40 12.74 5.74
N ASP A 83 10.75 13.18 4.53
CA ASP A 83 11.55 14.39 4.30
C ASP A 83 10.79 15.64 4.76
N ALA A 84 9.50 15.76 4.44
CA ALA A 84 8.65 16.88 4.85
C ALA A 84 8.47 16.95 6.38
N LEU A 85 8.45 15.81 7.06
CA LEU A 85 8.42 15.72 8.52
C LEU A 85 9.80 15.96 9.18
N GLY A 86 10.85 16.16 8.39
CA GLY A 86 12.20 16.41 8.89
C GLY A 86 12.87 15.18 9.51
N VAL A 87 12.39 13.97 9.21
CA VAL A 87 12.92 12.72 9.75
C VAL A 87 14.24 12.38 9.06
N HIS A 88 15.37 12.75 9.66
CA HIS A 88 16.70 12.37 9.17
C HIS A 88 17.27 11.27 10.06
N SER A 89 17.79 10.18 9.48
CA SER A 89 18.47 9.18 10.30
C SER A 89 19.70 9.80 10.99
N ALA A 90 20.02 9.35 12.21
CA ALA A 90 21.21 9.84 12.94
C ALA A 90 22.50 9.66 12.12
N ARG A 91 22.52 8.68 11.21
CA ARG A 91 23.58 8.44 10.23
C ARG A 91 23.52 9.38 9.02
N ALA A 92 22.33 9.74 8.52
CA ALA A 92 22.15 10.72 7.44
C ALA A 92 22.57 12.14 7.84
N ARG A 93 22.46 12.53 9.12
CA ARG A 93 23.01 13.81 9.62
C ARG A 93 24.53 13.91 9.48
N ALA A 94 25.24 12.78 9.35
CA ALA A 94 26.69 12.71 9.20
C ALA A 94 27.15 12.43 7.75
N ALA A 95 26.26 12.02 6.85
CA ALA A 95 26.58 11.63 5.48
C ALA A 95 25.66 12.36 4.48
N THR A 96 26.20 13.32 3.75
CA THR A 96 25.44 14.15 2.79
C THR A 96 25.08 13.46 1.46
N CYS A 97 25.16 12.12 1.35
CA CYS A 97 25.03 11.42 0.07
C CYS A 97 24.39 10.02 0.10
N GLU A 98 23.56 9.66 1.09
CA GLU A 98 22.81 8.39 1.03
C GLU A 98 21.37 8.65 0.58
N GLY A 99 20.98 8.07 -0.56
CA GLY A 99 19.63 8.14 -1.11
C GLY A 99 18.58 7.46 -0.21
N PRO A 100 17.35 7.24 -0.70
CA PRO A 100 16.30 6.61 0.08
C PRO A 100 16.67 5.16 0.45
N THR A 101 16.57 4.81 1.74
CA THR A 101 16.92 3.49 2.27
C THR A 101 15.79 2.94 3.12
N LEU A 102 15.58 1.61 3.09
CA LEU A 102 14.61 0.95 3.96
C LEU A 102 15.00 1.05 5.45
N ALA A 103 16.29 1.05 5.77
CA ALA A 103 16.79 1.20 7.14
C ALA A 103 16.27 2.48 7.80
N ARG A 104 16.22 3.60 7.07
CA ARG A 104 15.65 4.86 7.57
C ARG A 104 14.17 4.73 7.96
N VAL A 105 13.39 3.98 7.19
CA VAL A 105 11.96 3.74 7.50
C VAL A 105 11.84 2.87 8.75
N LEU A 106 12.63 1.79 8.83
CA LEU A 106 12.66 0.90 10.01
C LEU A 106 13.03 1.67 11.27
N ASP A 107 14.07 2.50 11.22
CA ASP A 107 14.55 3.27 12.36
C ASP A 107 13.53 4.30 12.84
N HIS A 108 12.77 4.92 11.92
CA HIS A 108 11.72 5.87 12.27
C HIS A 108 10.51 5.18 12.92
N LEU A 109 10.06 4.05 12.37
CA LEU A 109 8.88 3.33 12.87
C LEU A 109 9.14 2.54 14.16
N ALA A 110 10.40 2.19 14.42
CA ALA A 110 10.85 1.56 15.66
C ALA A 110 11.39 2.56 16.69
N ALA A 111 11.35 3.87 16.39
CA ALA A 111 11.73 4.88 17.36
C ALA A 111 10.73 4.89 18.51
N ASP A 112 11.23 4.68 19.72
CA ASP A 112 10.43 4.85 20.93
C ASP A 112 10.31 6.36 21.20
N PRO A 113 9.09 6.92 21.35
CA PRO A 113 8.89 8.33 21.69
C PRO A 113 9.65 8.75 22.96
N ASP A 114 9.93 7.81 23.87
CA ASP A 114 10.64 8.07 25.12
C ASP A 114 12.17 8.08 24.98
N THR A 115 12.72 7.69 23.82
CA THR A 115 14.17 7.75 23.57
C THR A 115 14.57 9.09 22.93
N VAL A 116 14.31 10.18 23.64
CA VAL A 116 15.00 11.44 23.38
C VAL A 116 16.48 11.25 23.76
N PRO A 117 17.48 11.59 22.91
CA PRO A 117 18.87 11.53 23.33
C PRO A 117 19.06 12.49 24.50
N ALA A 118 19.26 11.95 25.69
CA ALA A 118 19.46 12.66 26.94
C ALA A 118 20.63 13.65 26.83
N THR A 119 20.34 14.87 26.37
CA THR A 119 21.23 16.02 26.50
C THR A 119 20.37 17.16 27.03
N ALA A 120 20.60 17.52 28.29
CA ALA A 120 19.83 18.44 29.14
C ALA A 120 18.45 17.87 29.55
N THR A 121 18.26 17.33 30.74
CA THR A 121 18.40 18.05 32.01
C THR A 121 18.51 17.03 33.14
N ALA A 122 19.71 16.88 33.71
CA ALA A 122 19.87 16.30 35.03
C ALA A 122 19.45 17.35 36.06
N ALA A 123 18.23 17.24 36.59
CA ALA A 123 17.86 17.90 37.84
C ALA A 123 16.61 17.24 38.46
N LEU A 124 16.88 16.41 39.47
CA LEU A 124 16.12 16.25 40.72
C LEU A 124 14.66 15.78 40.63
N SER A 125 14.47 14.48 40.88
CA SER A 125 13.35 13.99 41.70
C SER A 125 13.85 12.83 42.55
N GLU A 126 14.06 13.11 43.83
CA GLU A 126 14.31 12.12 44.87
C GLU A 126 13.05 11.26 45.07
N GLU A 127 13.21 9.94 45.03
CA GLU A 127 12.21 8.97 45.49
C GLU A 127 12.07 9.00 47.02
N PRO A 128 10.85 8.94 47.58
CA PRO A 128 10.64 8.41 48.90
C PRO A 128 10.29 6.92 48.84
N LEU A 129 11.14 6.12 49.48
CA LEU A 129 10.90 4.75 49.91
C LEU A 129 9.56 4.65 50.67
N SER A 130 8.65 3.73 50.31
CA SER A 130 7.63 3.26 51.26
C SER A 130 7.06 1.86 50.99
N ALA A 131 7.22 1.03 52.03
CA ALA A 131 6.43 -0.13 52.49
C ALA A 131 6.37 -1.45 51.67
N PRO A 132 6.45 -2.61 52.36
CA PRO A 132 6.34 -3.94 51.75
C PRO A 132 4.88 -4.30 51.38
N PRO A 133 4.64 -5.16 50.38
CA PRO A 133 3.30 -5.58 50.00
C PRO A 133 2.72 -6.61 50.97
N ASP A 134 1.46 -6.37 51.38
CA ASP A 134 0.60 -7.32 52.09
C ASP A 134 0.21 -8.48 51.15
N PRO A 135 0.28 -9.76 51.56
CA PRO A 135 -0.14 -10.88 50.75
C PRO A 135 -1.59 -11.25 51.09
N ASP A 136 -2.55 -10.51 50.56
CA ASP A 136 -3.96 -10.96 50.53
C ASP A 136 -4.55 -10.72 49.13
N LEU A 137 -4.16 -11.59 48.19
CA LEU A 137 -4.67 -11.59 46.82
C LEU A 137 -6.09 -12.18 46.79
N SER A 138 -7.08 -11.31 46.93
CA SER A 138 -8.40 -11.57 46.35
C SER A 138 -8.29 -11.45 44.82
N PRO A 139 -9.04 -12.23 44.01
CA PRO A 139 -8.99 -12.10 42.56
C PRO A 139 -9.55 -10.73 42.16
N GLU A 140 -8.65 -9.82 41.78
CA GLU A 140 -8.96 -8.50 41.24
C GLU A 140 -9.93 -8.66 40.06
N THR A 141 -11.18 -8.24 40.25
CA THR A 141 -12.13 -8.12 39.15
C THR A 141 -11.79 -6.82 38.43
N TYR A 142 -11.01 -6.92 37.34
CA TYR A 142 -10.78 -5.78 36.46
C TYR A 142 -12.11 -5.23 35.96
N THR A 143 -12.27 -3.91 36.00
CA THR A 143 -13.42 -3.27 35.37
C THR A 143 -13.30 -3.37 33.85
N ASP A 144 -14.43 -3.41 33.13
CA ASP A 144 -14.43 -3.44 31.65
C ASP A 144 -13.63 -2.27 31.06
N ALA A 145 -13.58 -1.11 31.74
CA ALA A 145 -12.80 0.05 31.32
C ALA A 145 -11.28 -0.13 31.50
N GLU A 146 -10.84 -0.85 32.53
CA GLU A 146 -9.43 -1.19 32.73
C GLU A 146 -8.99 -2.29 31.76
N LEU A 147 -9.88 -3.24 31.46
CA LEU A 147 -9.64 -4.25 30.43
C LEU A 147 -9.57 -3.59 29.03
N ASP A 148 -10.47 -2.66 28.72
CA ASP A 148 -10.45 -1.86 27.49
C ASP A 148 -9.19 -0.98 27.39
N ALA A 149 -8.72 -0.42 28.51
CA ALA A 149 -7.46 0.35 28.53
C ALA A 149 -6.21 -0.52 28.35
N LEU A 150 -6.24 -1.77 28.85
CA LEU A 150 -5.18 -2.77 28.62
C LEU A 150 -5.22 -3.34 27.18
N LEU A 151 -6.39 -3.33 26.55
CA LEU A 151 -6.60 -3.73 25.14
C LEU A 151 -6.42 -2.55 24.17
N ALA A 152 -6.37 -1.31 24.67
CA ALA A 152 -6.17 -0.13 23.85
C ALA A 152 -4.75 -0.16 23.27
N PRO A 153 -4.58 -0.03 21.94
CA PRO A 153 -3.26 0.01 21.33
C PRO A 153 -2.47 1.18 21.91
N THR A 154 -1.20 0.92 22.25
CA THR A 154 -0.28 1.95 22.72
C THR A 154 -0.24 3.10 21.71
N PRO A 155 -0.44 4.36 22.15
CA PRO A 155 -0.45 5.50 21.23
C PRO A 155 0.92 5.65 20.57
N ARG A 156 0.95 5.77 19.24
CA ARG A 156 2.17 5.87 18.43
C ARG A 156 2.15 7.13 17.59
N PRO A 157 2.48 8.30 18.16
CA PRO A 157 2.30 9.59 17.50
C PRO A 157 3.14 9.72 16.22
N GLU A 158 4.30 9.04 16.13
CA GLU A 158 5.14 9.00 14.93
C GLU A 158 4.41 8.32 13.77
N VAL A 159 3.81 7.15 14.04
CA VAL A 159 3.04 6.37 13.06
C VAL A 159 1.79 7.13 12.63
N ASP A 160 1.07 7.72 13.58
CA ASP A 160 -0.15 8.46 13.29
C ASP A 160 0.16 9.71 12.45
N THR A 161 1.26 10.43 12.77
CA THR A 161 1.72 11.60 12.00
C THR A 161 2.14 11.21 10.58
N LEU A 162 2.92 10.14 10.43
CA LEU A 162 3.35 9.66 9.12
C LEU A 162 2.17 9.18 8.28
N SER A 163 1.26 8.41 8.88
CA SER A 163 0.04 7.92 8.24
C SER A 163 -0.86 9.07 7.78
N ALA A 164 -1.07 10.08 8.63
CA ALA A 164 -1.82 11.27 8.26
C ALA A 164 -1.15 12.06 7.13
N GLY A 165 0.18 12.14 7.13
CA GLY A 165 0.97 12.76 6.05
C GLY A 165 0.78 12.05 4.71
N LEU A 166 0.82 10.71 4.71
CA LEU A 166 0.57 9.88 3.52
C LEU A 166 -0.86 10.05 3.01
N SER A 167 -1.86 10.01 3.88
CA SER A 167 -3.26 10.25 3.50
C SER A 167 -3.46 11.64 2.89
N ALA A 168 -2.84 12.66 3.46
CA ALA A 168 -2.90 14.03 2.94
C ALA A 168 -2.20 14.19 1.59
N GLU A 169 -1.09 13.48 1.36
CA GLU A 169 -0.40 13.45 0.06
C GLU A 169 -1.26 12.79 -1.01
N LEU A 170 -1.84 11.62 -0.71
CA LEU A 170 -2.75 10.92 -1.63
C LEU A 170 -3.99 11.74 -1.95
N ALA A 171 -4.60 12.39 -0.94
CA ALA A 171 -5.74 13.26 -1.15
C ALA A 171 -5.40 14.46 -2.06
N ARG A 172 -4.19 15.01 -1.94
CA ARG A 172 -3.72 16.09 -2.81
C ARG A 172 -3.52 15.63 -4.24
N GLU A 173 -2.94 14.45 -4.46
CA GLU A 173 -2.80 13.88 -5.80
C GLU A 173 -4.14 13.56 -6.46
N GLU A 174 -5.06 12.98 -5.69
CA GLU A 174 -6.42 12.72 -6.17
C GLU A 174 -7.12 14.04 -6.56
N SER A 175 -6.98 15.08 -5.73
CA SER A 175 -7.55 16.40 -6.01
C SER A 175 -6.88 17.14 -7.18
N ALA A 176 -5.63 16.80 -7.50
CA ALA A 176 -4.90 17.38 -8.62
C ALA A 176 -5.24 16.71 -9.96
N ARG A 177 -5.95 15.56 -9.95
CA ARG A 177 -6.42 14.94 -11.19
C ARG A 177 -7.43 15.86 -11.87
N PRO A 178 -7.32 16.06 -13.20
CA PRO A 178 -8.28 16.85 -13.95
C PRO A 178 -9.70 16.33 -13.72
N ALA A 179 -10.64 17.23 -13.42
CA ALA A 179 -12.05 16.89 -13.36
C ALA A 179 -12.51 16.37 -14.73
N HIS A 180 -13.25 15.25 -14.74
CA HIS A 180 -13.78 14.68 -15.97
C HIS A 180 -14.65 15.72 -16.71
N PRO A 181 -14.44 15.95 -18.02
CA PRO A 181 -15.37 16.74 -18.80
C PRO A 181 -16.73 16.00 -18.85
N ALA A 182 -17.80 16.69 -18.47
CA ALA A 182 -19.15 16.15 -18.66
C ALA A 182 -19.39 15.86 -20.16
N PRO A 183 -19.98 14.71 -20.52
CA PRO A 183 -20.20 14.37 -21.92
C PRO A 183 -21.14 15.40 -22.58
N THR A 184 -20.66 16.07 -23.63
CA THR A 184 -21.44 16.99 -24.46
C THR A 184 -21.88 16.27 -25.73
N GLY A 185 -23.01 15.56 -25.67
CA GLY A 185 -23.54 14.82 -26.82
C GLY A 185 -25.01 14.43 -26.66
N GLN A 186 -25.93 15.36 -26.93
CA GLN A 186 -27.37 15.09 -27.00
C GLN A 186 -27.73 14.47 -28.37
N GLY A 187 -27.62 13.14 -28.48
CA GLY A 187 -28.23 12.34 -29.54
C GLY A 187 -29.40 11.51 -29.00
N PRO A 188 -30.40 11.10 -29.81
CA PRO A 188 -31.61 10.43 -29.33
C PRO A 188 -31.38 9.09 -28.61
N ASP A 189 -30.23 8.44 -28.85
CA ASP A 189 -29.83 7.20 -28.16
C ASP A 189 -28.94 7.45 -26.92
N GLY A 190 -28.56 8.69 -26.63
CA GLY A 190 -27.79 9.08 -25.45
C GLY A 190 -28.61 9.05 -24.15
N ALA A 191 -29.93 8.94 -24.23
CA ALA A 191 -30.83 8.94 -23.07
C ALA A 191 -30.83 7.61 -22.28
N LEU A 192 -30.27 6.53 -22.82
CA LEU A 192 -30.13 5.25 -22.10
C LEU A 192 -28.88 5.21 -21.20
N TRP A 193 -27.93 6.11 -21.45
CA TRP A 193 -26.66 6.22 -20.74
C TRP A 193 -26.56 7.62 -20.17
N ASP A 194 -27.48 7.97 -19.27
CA ASP A 194 -27.38 9.18 -18.45
C ASP A 194 -26.18 8.99 -17.49
N GLU A 195 -24.97 9.13 -18.05
CA GLU A 195 -23.65 8.90 -17.44
C GLU A 195 -23.36 9.85 -16.27
N GLY A 196 -24.20 10.88 -16.07
CA GLY A 196 -24.05 11.88 -15.02
C GLY A 196 -24.62 11.49 -13.65
N ALA A 197 -25.25 10.32 -13.48
CA ALA A 197 -26.07 10.05 -12.30
C ALA A 197 -25.94 8.64 -11.68
N LEU A 198 -24.87 7.89 -11.96
CA LEU A 198 -24.58 6.72 -11.13
C LEU A 198 -23.68 7.16 -9.98
N PRO A 199 -24.18 7.26 -8.73
CA PRO A 199 -23.29 7.36 -7.59
C PRO A 199 -22.51 6.06 -7.55
N LEU A 200 -21.29 6.08 -8.09
CA LEU A 200 -20.30 5.03 -7.85
C LEU A 200 -19.97 5.14 -6.37
N PHE A 201 -20.75 4.46 -5.53
CA PHE A 201 -20.37 4.22 -4.15
C PHE A 201 -18.95 3.65 -4.19
N PRO A 202 -18.03 4.13 -3.33
CA PRO A 202 -16.71 3.54 -3.27
C PRO A 202 -16.90 2.04 -3.04
N LEU A 203 -16.44 1.23 -4.01
CA LEU A 203 -16.61 -0.22 -4.00
C LEU A 203 -15.88 -0.87 -2.81
N GLN A 204 -15.02 -0.10 -2.14
CA GLN A 204 -14.26 -0.49 -0.97
C GLN A 204 -14.45 0.55 0.15
N PRO A 205 -14.52 0.11 1.42
CA PRO A 205 -14.40 1.01 2.56
C PRO A 205 -13.12 1.85 2.44
N PRO A 206 -13.13 3.12 2.90
CA PRO A 206 -11.93 3.94 2.88
C PRO A 206 -10.84 3.28 3.73
N ARG A 207 -9.65 3.12 3.13
CA ARG A 207 -8.48 2.58 3.82
C ARG A 207 -8.14 3.43 5.04
N THR A 208 -7.79 2.78 6.14
CA THR A 208 -7.29 3.51 7.30
C THR A 208 -5.88 4.05 7.03
N GLY A 209 -5.45 5.09 7.76
CA GLY A 209 -4.10 5.64 7.62
C GLY A 209 -3.00 4.61 7.85
N ARG A 210 -3.21 3.68 8.78
CA ARG A 210 -2.24 2.61 9.11
C ARG A 210 -2.19 1.52 8.04
N GLU A 211 -3.33 1.17 7.45
CA GLU A 211 -3.36 0.30 6.27
C GLU A 211 -2.55 0.92 5.12
N LEU A 212 -2.76 2.20 4.84
CA LEU A 212 -1.99 2.92 3.82
C LEU A 212 -0.49 2.89 4.14
N LEU A 213 -0.09 3.13 5.38
CA LEU A 213 1.30 3.04 5.78
C LEU A 213 1.88 1.64 5.57
N ALA A 214 1.14 0.58 5.92
CA ALA A 214 1.57 -0.80 5.70
C ALA A 214 1.78 -1.12 4.21
N ASP A 215 0.91 -0.62 3.32
CA ASP A 215 1.07 -0.76 1.87
C ASP A 215 2.35 -0.06 1.38
N HIS A 216 2.63 1.16 1.86
CA HIS A 216 3.82 1.93 1.48
C HIS A 216 5.12 1.31 2.03
N VAL A 217 5.09 0.76 3.25
CA VAL A 217 6.22 0.01 3.81
C VAL A 217 6.47 -1.27 3.00
N THR A 218 5.39 -1.98 2.62
CA THR A 218 5.47 -3.16 1.76
C THR A 218 6.11 -2.82 0.42
N ALA A 219 5.67 -1.75 -0.23
CA ALA A 219 6.26 -1.25 -1.46
C ALA A 219 7.76 -0.94 -1.32
N MET A 220 8.17 -0.30 -0.21
CA MET A 220 9.58 -0.02 0.07
C MET A 220 10.41 -1.29 0.29
N VAL A 221 9.85 -2.29 0.98
CA VAL A 221 10.49 -3.61 1.15
C VAL A 221 10.67 -4.31 -0.19
N CYS A 222 9.64 -4.30 -1.05
CA CYS A 222 9.72 -4.89 -2.39
C CYS A 222 10.79 -4.20 -3.25
N CYS A 223 10.85 -2.87 -3.25
CA CYS A 223 11.89 -2.14 -3.98
C CYS A 223 13.30 -2.49 -3.47
N ALA A 224 13.48 -2.57 -2.15
CA ALA A 224 14.77 -2.98 -1.56
C ALA A 224 15.14 -4.42 -1.93
N ALA A 225 14.17 -5.33 -2.02
CA ALA A 225 14.41 -6.71 -2.44
C ALA A 225 14.85 -6.79 -3.90
N VAL A 226 14.17 -6.07 -4.80
CA VAL A 226 14.53 -5.99 -6.22
C VAL A 226 15.94 -5.43 -6.39
N ASP A 227 16.25 -4.33 -5.73
CA ASP A 227 17.52 -3.62 -5.94
C ASP A 227 18.73 -4.29 -5.26
N THR A 228 18.52 -5.08 -4.19
CA THR A 228 19.63 -5.57 -3.35
C THR A 228 19.77 -7.08 -3.25
N ALA A 229 18.70 -7.83 -3.53
CA ALA A 229 18.64 -9.29 -3.42
C ALA A 229 18.31 -10.01 -4.74
N GLY A 230 18.09 -9.26 -5.84
CA GLY A 230 17.77 -9.86 -7.14
C GLY A 230 16.37 -10.45 -7.21
N ALA A 231 15.47 -10.01 -6.33
CA ALA A 231 14.04 -10.30 -6.46
C ALA A 231 13.48 -9.62 -7.72
N THR A 232 12.34 -10.11 -8.22
CA THR A 232 11.64 -9.50 -9.34
C THR A 232 10.19 -9.20 -8.98
N PRO A 233 9.57 -8.18 -9.58
CA PRO A 233 8.13 -8.01 -9.50
C PRO A 233 7.43 -9.19 -10.18
N GLY A 234 6.24 -9.50 -9.70
CA GLY A 234 5.36 -10.53 -10.23
C GLY A 234 3.92 -10.11 -10.03
N LEU A 235 3.01 -10.89 -10.63
CA LEU A 235 1.58 -10.67 -10.52
C LEU A 235 0.90 -12.01 -10.26
N ASP A 236 0.22 -12.10 -9.12
CA ASP A 236 -0.71 -13.17 -8.82
C ASP A 236 -2.12 -12.68 -9.18
N TRP A 237 -2.88 -13.47 -9.92
CA TRP A 237 -4.21 -13.06 -10.40
C TRP A 237 -5.26 -13.00 -9.28
N LEU A 238 -5.02 -13.68 -8.15
CA LEU A 238 -5.91 -13.70 -6.99
C LEU A 238 -5.48 -12.64 -5.98
N ASP A 239 -4.18 -12.55 -5.71
CA ASP A 239 -3.62 -11.70 -4.66
C ASP A 239 -3.08 -10.34 -5.16
N GLY A 240 -2.91 -10.18 -6.47
CA GLY A 240 -2.36 -8.98 -7.08
C GLY A 240 -0.81 -8.96 -7.11
N PRO A 241 -0.19 -7.77 -6.97
CA PRO A 241 1.26 -7.62 -6.96
C PRO A 241 1.97 -8.61 -6.02
N ALA A 242 2.98 -9.30 -6.54
CA ALA A 242 3.72 -10.32 -5.81
C ALA A 242 5.23 -10.12 -5.95
N LEU A 243 5.98 -10.30 -4.86
CA LEU A 243 7.44 -10.32 -4.91
C LEU A 243 7.91 -11.74 -5.22
N LEU A 244 8.74 -11.91 -6.24
CA LEU A 244 9.33 -13.19 -6.61
C LEU A 244 10.81 -13.24 -6.20
N VAL A 245 11.21 -14.31 -5.52
CA VAL A 245 12.59 -14.60 -5.15
C VAL A 245 12.95 -15.96 -5.74
N ASP A 246 13.99 -16.01 -6.57
CA ASP A 246 14.36 -17.21 -7.34
C ASP A 246 13.21 -17.79 -8.18
N GLY A 247 12.29 -16.93 -8.64
CA GLY A 247 11.10 -17.31 -9.42
C GLY A 247 9.91 -17.80 -8.61
N GLU A 248 10.04 -17.90 -7.29
CA GLU A 248 8.98 -18.34 -6.38
C GLU A 248 8.41 -17.15 -5.59
N ARG A 249 7.12 -17.21 -5.25
CA ARG A 249 6.47 -16.12 -4.49
C ARG A 249 7.03 -16.05 -3.07
N ALA A 250 7.53 -14.88 -2.69
CA ALA A 250 7.92 -14.60 -1.32
C ALA A 250 6.67 -14.56 -0.43
N ALA A 251 6.58 -15.50 0.50
CA ALA A 251 5.48 -15.59 1.46
C ALA A 251 5.75 -14.77 2.73
N ASP A 252 4.69 -14.59 3.52
CA ASP A 252 4.74 -14.14 4.91
C ASP A 252 5.35 -12.74 5.15
N LEU A 253 5.27 -11.84 4.16
CA LEU A 253 5.69 -10.44 4.35
C LEU A 253 4.69 -9.62 5.18
N GLY A 254 3.39 -9.92 5.07
CA GLY A 254 2.32 -9.17 5.73
C GLY A 254 2.47 -9.09 7.26
N PRO A 255 2.56 -10.22 7.99
CA PRO A 255 2.66 -10.19 9.45
C PRO A 255 3.88 -9.42 9.99
N PRO A 256 5.10 -9.56 9.44
CA PRO A 256 6.24 -8.73 9.83
C PRO A 256 6.06 -7.22 9.58
N VAL A 257 5.40 -6.83 8.48
CA VAL A 257 5.10 -5.41 8.21
C VAL A 257 4.08 -4.88 9.21
N LEU A 258 3.03 -5.67 9.49
CA LEU A 258 2.03 -5.30 10.49
C LEU A 258 2.63 -5.16 11.88
N SER A 259 3.53 -6.06 12.30
CA SER A 259 4.19 -5.92 13.62
C SER A 259 5.02 -4.63 13.72
N LEU A 260 5.64 -4.19 12.63
CA LEU A 260 6.31 -2.88 12.59
C LEU A 260 5.31 -1.70 12.63
N VAL A 261 4.24 -1.77 11.84
CA VAL A 261 3.26 -0.67 11.67
C VAL A 261 2.22 -0.60 12.79
N GLU A 262 2.04 -1.68 13.54
CA GLU A 262 1.14 -1.73 14.70
C GLU A 262 1.89 -1.61 16.02
N ASP A 263 2.91 -2.44 16.22
CA ASP A 263 3.60 -2.57 17.52
C ASP A 263 4.93 -1.79 17.57
N GLY A 264 5.45 -1.38 16.40
CA GLY A 264 6.78 -0.76 16.32
C GLY A 264 7.92 -1.75 16.46
N ASP A 265 7.64 -3.05 16.41
CA ASP A 265 8.65 -4.09 16.50
C ASP A 265 9.29 -4.35 15.13
N PRO A 266 10.56 -3.96 14.90
CA PRO A 266 11.23 -4.21 13.65
C PRO A 266 11.81 -5.63 13.55
N VAL A 267 11.81 -6.41 14.65
CA VAL A 267 12.53 -7.69 14.73
C VAL A 267 12.01 -8.72 13.72
N PRO A 268 10.68 -8.95 13.59
CA PRO A 268 10.16 -9.91 12.63
C PRO A 268 10.55 -9.55 11.19
N LEU A 269 10.45 -8.25 10.84
CA LEU A 269 10.77 -7.78 9.50
C LEU A 269 12.27 -7.84 9.22
N LYS A 270 13.13 -7.41 10.16
CA LYS A 270 14.59 -7.55 10.04
C LYS A 270 15.01 -9.02 9.85
N GLY A 271 14.36 -9.94 10.57
CA GLY A 271 14.57 -11.38 10.40
C GLY A 271 14.15 -11.88 9.03
N TRP A 272 13.01 -11.44 8.51
CA TRP A 272 12.53 -11.77 7.16
C TRP A 272 13.49 -11.25 6.08
N LEU A 273 13.92 -9.99 6.17
CA LEU A 273 14.88 -9.38 5.25
C LEU A 273 16.22 -10.13 5.22
N ALA A 274 16.74 -10.48 6.40
CA ALA A 274 18.01 -11.19 6.52
C ALA A 274 17.97 -12.60 5.89
N ARG A 275 16.84 -13.33 6.02
CA ARG A 275 16.67 -14.65 5.39
C ARG A 275 16.73 -14.58 3.87
N LEU A 276 16.22 -13.49 3.28
CA LEU A 276 16.22 -13.26 1.84
C LEU A 276 17.45 -12.50 1.34
N GLY A 277 18.40 -12.18 2.22
CA GLY A 277 19.62 -11.44 1.86
C GLY A 277 19.39 -9.97 1.47
N ILE A 278 18.24 -9.40 1.80
CA ILE A 278 17.87 -8.02 1.49
C ILE A 278 18.68 -7.06 2.37
N ARG A 279 19.24 -6.01 1.78
CA ARG A 279 20.16 -5.07 2.43
C ARG A 279 19.47 -3.73 2.69
N PRO A 280 18.80 -3.53 3.84
CA PRO A 280 17.98 -2.34 4.09
C PRO A 280 18.76 -1.02 4.09
N GLU A 281 20.07 -1.08 4.34
CA GLU A 281 20.97 0.06 4.38
C GLU A 281 21.42 0.55 3.00
N LYS A 282 21.22 -0.24 1.94
CA LYS A 282 21.59 0.19 0.59
C LYS A 282 20.53 1.15 0.03
N PRO A 283 20.95 2.16 -0.75
CA PRO A 283 20.01 3.05 -1.41
C PRO A 283 19.18 2.30 -2.44
N VAL A 284 17.89 2.61 -2.48
CA VAL A 284 16.91 2.10 -3.43
C VAL A 284 16.72 3.13 -4.54
N ARG A 285 16.51 2.68 -5.77
CA ARG A 285 16.20 3.55 -6.91
C ARG A 285 14.71 3.90 -6.85
N LEU A 286 14.39 5.17 -6.73
CA LEU A 286 13.01 5.64 -6.77
C LEU A 286 12.77 6.44 -8.06
N VAL A 287 11.49 6.62 -8.40
CA VAL A 287 11.02 7.37 -9.58
C VAL A 287 11.00 8.88 -9.36
#